data_AF-Q7N5Z0-F1
#
_entry.id   AF-Q7N5Z0-F1
#
_cell.length_a   1.000
_cell.length_b   1.000
_cell.length_c   1.000
_cell.angle_alpha   90.00
_cell.angle_beta   90.00
_cell.angle_gamma   90.00
#
_symmetry.space_group_name_H-M   'P 1'
#
loop_
_entity.id
_entity.type
_entity.pdbx_description
1 polymer ?
#
loop_
_entity_poly.entity_id
_entity_poly.type
_entity_poly.pdbx_seq_one_letter_code
_entity_poly.pdbx_strand_id
1 'polypeptide(L)' 'MCTHLYRRGLMYYFRRRIPADLVQVCSKSEIVQSLKTTNRVEALIRLRQLDVNLDLKFAEMRLG' A
#
# COMPACT_ATOMS: atom_id res chain seq x y z
N MET A 1 -7.28 10.79 8.19
CA MET A 1 -7.47 10.99 6.73
C MET A 1 -6.62 9.96 5.99
N CYS A 2 -7.19 9.16 5.08
CA CYS A 2 -6.43 8.13 4.35
C CYS A 2 -5.53 8.78 3.28
N THR A 3 -4.22 8.79 3.52
CA THR A 3 -3.19 9.38 2.64
C THR A 3 -2.72 8.45 1.52
N HIS A 4 -2.98 7.14 1.62
CA HIS A 4 -2.44 6.13 0.68
C HIS A 4 -3.31 5.90 -0.57
N LEU A 5 -4.46 6.56 -0.69
CA LEU A 5 -5.35 6.41 -1.85
C LEU A 5 -4.94 7.38 -2.95
N TYR A 6 -4.53 6.84 -4.09
CA TYR A 6 -4.16 7.60 -5.28
C TYR A 6 -5.09 7.24 -6.45
N ARG A 7 -5.53 8.21 -7.24
CA ARG A 7 -6.34 7.95 -8.44
C ARG A 7 -5.50 8.25 -9.68
N ARG A 8 -5.44 7.30 -10.61
CA ARG A 8 -4.78 7.47 -11.91
C ARG A 8 -5.77 7.13 -13.02
N GLY A 9 -6.27 8.17 -13.69
CA GLY A 9 -7.37 8.06 -14.64
C GLY A 9 -8.66 7.60 -13.95
N LEU A 10 -9.25 6.51 -14.44
CA LEU A 10 -10.47 5.93 -13.86
C LEU A 10 -10.20 5.03 -12.64
N MET A 11 -8.98 4.52 -12.50
CA MET A 11 -8.67 3.46 -11.54
C MET A 11 -8.05 4.02 -10.26
N TYR A 12 -8.44 3.44 -9.12
CA TYR A 12 -7.80 3.69 -7.84
C TYR A 12 -6.57 2.82 -7.63
N TYR A 13 -5.59 3.38 -6.94
CA TYR A 13 -4.30 2.79 -6.61
C TYR A 13 -4.01 3.03 -5.12
N PHE A 14 -3.30 2.09 -4.54
CA PHE A 14 -2.62 2.21 -3.28
C PHE A 14 -1.21 2.74 -3.54
N ARG A 15 -0.79 3.75 -2.76
CA ARG A 15 0.59 4.25 -2.75
C ARG A 15 1.05 4.46 -1.32
N ARG A 16 2.10 3.76 -0.91
CA ARG A 16 2.68 3.88 0.43
C ARG A 16 4.20 3.80 0.37
N ARG A 17 4.88 4.64 1.13
CA ARG A 17 6.34 4.57 1.27
C ARG A 17 6.74 3.34 2.08
N ILE A 18 7.83 2.70 1.68
CA ILE A 18 8.45 1.63 2.44
C ILE A 18 9.24 2.28 3.59
N PRO A 19 9.15 1.78 4.83
CA PRO A 19 9.98 2.24 5.94
C PRO A 19 11.47 2.19 5.61
N ALA A 20 12.24 3.20 6.02
CA ALA A 20 13.64 3.37 5.60
C ALA A 20 14.53 2.16 5.93
N ASP A 21 14.28 1.53 7.07
CA ASP A 21 14.91 0.28 7.52
C ASP A 21 14.65 -0.90 6.58
N LEU A 22 13.51 -0.90 5.88
CA LEU A 22 13.12 -1.96 4.96
C LEU A 22 13.40 -1.64 3.49
N VAL A 23 13.82 -0.42 3.16
CA VAL A 23 14.12 -0.03 1.76
C VAL A 23 15.25 -0.87 1.18
N GLN A 24 16.28 -1.18 1.96
CA GLN A 24 17.40 -2.02 1.52
C GLN A 24 16.94 -3.45 1.23
N VAL A 25 16.10 -4.03 2.10
CA VAL A 25 15.55 -5.38 1.93
C VAL A 25 14.59 -5.44 0.75
N CYS A 26 13.69 -4.46 0.61
CA CYS A 26 12.68 -4.43 -0.44
C CYS A 26 13.21 -3.94 -1.79
N SER A 27 14.42 -3.37 -1.86
CA SER A 27 15.01 -2.71 -3.03
C SER A 27 14.10 -1.64 -3.68
N LYS A 28 13.16 -1.08 -2.91
CA LYS A 28 12.14 -0.13 -3.37
C LYS A 28 11.88 0.89 -2.27
N SER A 29 11.59 2.14 -2.66
CA SER A 29 11.26 3.22 -1.74
C SER A 29 9.75 3.36 -1.48
N GLU A 30 8.92 2.81 -2.36
CA GLU A 30 7.47 2.83 -2.24
C GLU A 30 6.80 1.65 -2.91
N ILE A 31 5.60 1.33 -2.44
CA ILE A 31 4.69 0.33 -3.00
C ILE A 31 3.57 1.09 -3.70
N VAL A 32 3.44 0.83 -5.00
CA VAL A 32 2.33 1.33 -5.82
C VAL A 32 1.59 0.14 -6.41
N GLN A 33 0.30 0.01 -6.11
CA GLN A 33 -0.52 -1.13 -6.55
C GLN A 33 -1.91 -0.68 -6.97
N SER A 34 -2.40 -1.17 -8.11
CA SER A 34 -3.79 -0.93 -8.52
C SER A 34 -4.76 -1.61 -7.57
N LEU A 35 -5.76 -0.87 -7.09
CA LEU A 35 -6.88 -1.39 -6.30
C LEU A 35 -7.96 -2.01 -7.19
N LYS A 36 -7.78 -2.01 -8.51
CA LYS A 36 -8.65 -2.67 -9.49
C LYS A 36 -10.13 -2.29 -9.39
N THR A 37 -10.41 -1.04 -9.01
CA THR A 37 -11.78 -0.50 -8.98
C THR A 37 -11.79 0.98 -9.33
N THR A 38 -12.90 1.43 -9.91
CA THR A 38 -13.24 2.84 -10.14
C THR A 38 -14.20 3.38 -9.07
N ASN A 39 -14.70 2.51 -8.17
CA ASN A 39 -15.57 2.88 -7.07
C ASN A 39 -14.75 3.26 -5.84
N ARG A 40 -14.95 4.47 -5.32
CA ARG A 40 -14.21 5.00 -4.18
C ARG A 40 -14.43 4.20 -2.89
N VAL A 41 -15.65 3.74 -2.64
CA VAL A 41 -15.97 3.00 -1.39
C VAL A 41 -15.27 1.64 -1.41
N GLU A 42 -15.36 0.93 -2.52
CA GLU A 42 -14.66 -0.34 -2.73
C GLU A 42 -13.14 -0.15 -2.65
N ALA A 43 -12.61 0.93 -3.23
CA ALA A 43 -11.19 1.25 -3.15
C ALA A 43 -10.72 1.44 -1.72
N LEU A 44 -11.50 2.13 -0.88
CA LEU A 44 -11.16 2.33 0.54
C LEU A 44 -11.14 1.02 1.33
N ILE A 45 -12.07 0.10 1.05
CA ILE A 45 -12.09 -1.22 1.70
C ILE A 45 -10.83 -2.01 1.32
N ARG A 46 -10.54 -2.11 0.02
CA ARG A 46 -9.34 -2.82 -0.49
C ARG A 46 -8.05 -2.20 0.01
N LEU A 47 -7.99 -0.87 0.07
CA LEU A 47 -6.85 -0.12 0.60
C LEU A 47 -6.57 -0.51 2.05
N ARG A 48 -7.60 -0.53 2.91
CA ARG A 48 -7.43 -0.86 4.34
C ARG A 48 -6.92 -2.28 4.53
N GLN A 49 -7.45 -3.23 3.76
CA GLN A 49 -6.97 -4.62 3.78
C GLN A 49 -5.51 -4.71 3.35
N LEU A 50 -5.12 -4.02 2.28
CA LEU A 50 -3.74 -4.02 1.80
C LEU A 50 -2.79 -3.39 2.82
N ASP A 51 -3.21 -2.30 3.46
CA ASP A 51 -2.38 -1.57 4.43
C ASP A 51 -2.02 -2.45 5.63
N VAL A 52 -3.03 -3.13 6.21
CA VAL A 52 -2.83 -4.08 7.32
C VAL A 52 -1.94 -5.24 6.89
N ASN A 53 -2.16 -5.81 5.71
CA ASN A 53 -1.34 -6.91 5.21
C ASN A 53 0.13 -6.49 5.01
N LEU A 54 0.38 -5.26 4.60
CA LEU A 54 1.73 -4.73 4.47
C LEU A 54 2.37 -4.48 5.84
N ASP A 55 1.61 -3.99 6.82
CA ASP A 55 2.09 -3.84 8.19
C ASP A 55 2.56 -5.18 8.77
N LEU A 56 1.78 -6.24 8.56
CA LEU A 56 2.16 -7.59 8.99
C LEU A 56 3.44 -8.07 8.30
N LYS A 57 3.54 -7.93 6.97
CA LYS A 57 4.76 -8.29 6.22
C LYS A 57 5.98 -7.49 6.67
N PHE A 58 5.81 -6.20 6.94
CA PHE A 58 6.88 -5.35 7.44
C PHE A 58 7.30 -5.75 8.86
N ALA A 59 6.37 -6.20 9.71
CA ALA A 59 6.70 -6.73 11.03
C ALA A 59 7.45 -8.07 10.91
N GLU A 60 7.01 -8.98 10.05
CA GLU A 60 7.68 -10.26 9.78
C GLU A 60 9.12 -10.05 9.31
N MET A 61 9.35 -9.13 8.36
CA MET A 61 10.71 -8.81 7.86
C MET A 61 11.63 -8.19 8.91
N ARG A 62 11.10 -7.67 10.02
CA ARG A 62 11.90 -7.14 11.13
C ARG A 62 12.23 -8.17 12.19
N LEU A 63 11.41 -9.23 12.26
CA LEU A 63 11.55 -10.29 13.25
C LEU A 63 12.37 -11.49 12.74
N GLY A 64 12.56 -11.60 11.41
CA GLY A 64 13.45 -12.56 10.77
C GLY A 64 14.85 -12.00 10.57
#